data_AF-A0A0E3ZFH3-F1
#
_entry.id   AF-A0A0E3ZFH3-F1
#
_cell.length_a   1.000
_cell.length_b   1.000
_cell.length_c   1.000
_cell.angle_alpha   90.00
_cell.angle_beta   90.00
_cell.angle_gamma   90.00
#
_symmetry.space_group_name_H-M   'P 1'
#
loop_
_entity.id
_entity.type
_entity.pdbx_description
1 polymer ?
#
loop_
_entity_poly.entity_id
_entity_poly.type
_entity_poly.pdbx_seq_one_letter_code
_entity_poly.pdbx_strand_id
1 'polypeptide(L)'
;MRFYRGIQDKSGGIKVALEGLYTKGNTLFYRLVLRNASTLPFELEAVRFATRDRQQARRTATQEVQLHPCYAWGTRDAVVAPGEAKVLLFALERFPLDRGESESSSSSSATGSGT
;
A
#
# COMPACT_ATOMS: atom_id res chain seq x y z
N MET A 1 -17.40 -11.52 -5.16
CA MET A 1 -16.68 -11.08 -3.94
C MET A 1 -15.62 -12.12 -3.62
N ARG A 2 -14.32 -11.77 -3.56
CA ARG A 2 -13.24 -12.74 -3.36
C ARG A 2 -12.56 -12.48 -2.01
N PHE A 3 -12.59 -13.47 -1.12
CA PHE A 3 -11.93 -13.41 0.19
C PHE A 3 -10.57 -14.07 0.08
N TYR A 4 -9.52 -13.38 0.54
CA TYR A 4 -8.16 -13.90 0.57
C TYR A 4 -7.89 -14.40 1.99
N ARG A 5 -7.72 -15.71 2.18
CA ARG A 5 -7.55 -16.32 3.52
C ARG A 5 -6.09 -16.60 3.90
N GLY A 6 -5.11 -16.19 3.08
CA GLY A 6 -3.70 -16.54 3.27
C GLY A 6 -2.75 -15.38 3.61
N ILE A 7 -3.16 -14.13 3.41
CA ILE A 7 -2.28 -12.98 3.57
C ILE A 7 -2.52 -12.39 4.96
N GLN A 8 -1.64 -12.74 5.90
CA GLN A 8 -1.66 -12.28 7.27
C GLN A 8 -0.26 -12.28 7.86
N ASP A 9 -0.03 -11.43 8.84
CA ASP A 9 1.20 -11.41 9.62
C ASP A 9 0.88 -11.17 11.10
N LYS A 10 1.78 -11.60 12.00
CA LYS A 10 1.62 -11.46 13.44
C LYS A 10 2.95 -11.11 14.10
N SER A 11 2.96 -10.04 14.89
CA SER A 11 4.11 -9.64 15.71
C SER A 11 3.65 -8.95 16.99
N GLY A 12 4.35 -9.14 18.10
CA GLY A 12 4.07 -8.44 19.37
C GLY A 12 2.67 -8.65 19.94
N GLY A 13 2.01 -9.78 19.64
CA GLY A 13 0.61 -10.02 20.03
C GLY A 13 -0.43 -9.36 19.12
N ILE A 14 0.00 -8.64 18.10
CA ILE A 14 -0.84 -7.99 17.10
C ILE A 14 -0.85 -8.84 15.84
N LYS A 15 -2.04 -9.08 15.29
CA LYS A 15 -2.23 -9.81 14.03
C LYS A 15 -2.93 -8.92 13.02
N VAL A 16 -2.37 -8.81 11.82
CA VAL A 16 -3.00 -8.12 10.68
C VAL A 16 -3.32 -9.15 9.61
N ALA A 17 -4.54 -9.15 9.11
CA ALA A 17 -4.96 -10.02 8.01
C ALA A 17 -5.62 -9.20 6.89
N LEU A 18 -5.22 -9.43 5.64
CA LEU A 18 -5.93 -8.94 4.47
C LEU A 18 -7.09 -9.89 4.18
N GLU A 19 -8.28 -9.56 4.67
CA GLU A 19 -9.46 -10.42 4.52
C GLU A 19 -10.18 -10.22 3.18
N GLY A 20 -9.98 -9.07 2.52
CA GLY A 20 -10.61 -8.80 1.23
C GLY A 20 -9.83 -7.81 0.38
N LEU A 21 -9.79 -8.11 -0.92
CA LEU A 21 -9.32 -7.21 -1.96
C LEU A 21 -10.43 -7.07 -3.00
N TYR A 22 -10.88 -5.84 -3.23
CA TYR A 22 -11.99 -5.54 -4.13
C TYR A 22 -11.57 -4.51 -5.17
N THR A 23 -12.24 -4.53 -6.32
CA THR A 23 -12.03 -3.57 -7.39
C THR A 23 -13.35 -2.91 -7.75
N LYS A 24 -13.32 -1.58 -7.94
CA LYS A 24 -14.42 -0.84 -8.56
C LYS A 24 -13.81 0.19 -9.50
N GLY A 25 -14.03 0.04 -10.80
CA GLY A 25 -13.38 0.86 -11.82
C GLY A 25 -11.85 0.76 -11.70
N ASN A 26 -11.20 1.91 -11.50
CA ASN A 26 -9.75 2.01 -11.37
C ASN A 26 -9.29 2.10 -9.90
N THR A 27 -10.11 1.66 -8.94
CA THR A 27 -9.79 1.72 -7.50
C THR A 27 -9.75 0.32 -6.89
N LEU A 28 -8.69 0.04 -6.14
CA LEU A 28 -8.46 -1.15 -5.34
C LEU A 28 -8.81 -0.88 -3.89
N PHE A 29 -9.67 -1.71 -3.30
CA PHE A 29 -10.07 -1.63 -1.90
C PHE A 29 -9.45 -2.77 -1.11
N TYR A 30 -8.69 -2.41 -0.07
CA TYR A 30 -8.03 -3.33 0.83
C TYR A 30 -8.76 -3.33 2.17
N ARG A 31 -9.37 -4.46 2.51
CA ARG A 31 -9.98 -4.68 3.83
C ARG A 31 -9.00 -5.45 4.71
N LEU A 32 -8.37 -4.73 5.62
CA LEU A 32 -7.46 -5.27 6.62
C LEU A 32 -8.19 -5.43 7.95
N VAL A 33 -7.89 -6.49 8.68
CA VAL A 33 -8.38 -6.71 10.04
C VAL A 33 -7.19 -6.81 10.97
N LEU A 34 -7.11 -5.85 11.89
CA LEU A 34 -6.13 -5.75 12.95
C LEU A 34 -6.73 -6.38 14.21
N ARG A 35 -6.12 -7.42 14.76
CA ARG A 35 -6.55 -8.10 16.00
C ARG A 35 -5.48 -7.93 17.06
N ASN A 36 -5.86 -7.44 18.23
CA ASN A 36 -4.97 -7.31 19.36
C ASN A 36 -5.18 -8.47 20.34
N ALA A 37 -4.23 -9.38 20.43
CA ALA A 37 -4.19 -10.45 21.42
C ALA A 37 -3.16 -10.19 22.52
N SER A 38 -2.58 -9.00 22.55
CA SER A 38 -1.69 -8.57 23.62
C SER A 38 -2.48 -8.10 24.84
N THR A 39 -1.78 -7.90 25.96
CA THR A 39 -2.35 -7.39 27.20
C THR A 39 -2.43 -5.86 27.25
N LEU A 40 -1.82 -5.16 26.29
CA LEU A 40 -1.77 -3.70 26.22
C LEU A 40 -2.62 -3.17 25.06
N PRO A 41 -3.24 -1.99 25.18
CA PRO A 41 -3.84 -1.31 24.04
C PRO A 41 -2.80 -1.05 22.95
N PHE A 42 -3.19 -1.28 21.69
CA PHE A 42 -2.34 -1.01 20.54
C PHE A 42 -2.83 0.24 19.82
N GLU A 43 -1.96 1.24 19.68
CA GLU A 43 -2.24 2.46 18.94
C GLU A 43 -1.60 2.40 17.55
N LEU A 44 -2.42 2.59 16.52
CA LEU A 44 -1.97 2.59 15.13
C LEU A 44 -1.33 3.93 14.78
N GLU A 45 0.01 3.96 14.75
CA GLU A 45 0.77 5.17 14.41
C GLU A 45 0.74 5.51 12.91
N ALA A 46 1.05 4.53 12.05
CA ALA A 46 1.12 4.76 10.61
C ALA A 46 0.79 3.49 9.81
N VAL A 47 0.19 3.71 8.64
CA VAL A 47 0.01 2.68 7.62
C VAL A 47 0.66 3.16 6.33
N ARG A 48 1.56 2.34 5.79
CA ARG A 48 2.30 2.64 4.55
C ARG A 48 2.01 1.57 3.51
N PHE A 49 1.68 2.01 2.31
CA PHE A 49 1.58 1.14 1.15
C PHE A 49 2.80 1.39 0.26
N ALA A 50 3.43 0.30 -0.17
CA ALA A 50 4.51 0.37 -1.13
C ALA A 50 4.43 -0.86 -2.02
N THR A 51 4.74 -0.67 -3.29
CA THR A 51 5.00 -1.78 -4.21
C THR A 51 6.51 -1.93 -4.36
N ARG A 52 6.96 -3.19 -4.36
CA ARG A 52 8.36 -3.54 -4.61
C ARG A 52 8.38 -4.43 -5.83
N ASP A 53 9.00 -3.97 -6.91
CA ASP A 53 9.29 -4.85 -8.03
C ASP A 53 10.51 -5.71 -7.66
N ARG A 54 10.32 -7.03 -7.65
CA ARG A 54 11.40 -7.99 -7.43
C ARG A 54 11.76 -8.61 -8.77
N GLN A 55 12.66 -7.97 -9.50
CA GLN A 55 13.22 -8.59 -10.70
C GLN A 55 14.13 -9.76 -10.31
N GLN A 56 13.62 -10.97 -10.51
CA GLN A 56 14.33 -12.22 -10.29
C GLN A 56 15.25 -12.53 -11.49
N ALA A 57 16.19 -11.63 -11.77
CA ALA A 57 17.28 -11.89 -12.70
C ALA A 57 18.49 -11.01 -12.33
N ARG A 58 19.47 -11.60 -11.64
CA ARG A 58 20.86 -11.11 -11.47
C ARG A 58 21.06 -9.61 -11.18
N ARG A 59 21.35 -9.30 -9.91
CA ARG A 59 22.02 -8.07 -9.43
C ARG A 59 21.43 -6.77 -10.00
N THR A 60 20.26 -6.33 -9.55
CA THR A 60 19.85 -4.92 -9.74
C THR A 60 18.94 -4.46 -8.61
N ALA A 61 18.98 -3.15 -8.33
CA ALA A 61 18.39 -2.48 -7.18
C ALA A 61 16.87 -2.72 -7.06
N THR A 62 16.41 -3.09 -5.87
CA THR A 62 14.99 -3.07 -5.51
C THR A 62 14.48 -1.64 -5.59
N GLN A 63 13.59 -1.34 -6.54
CA GLN A 63 12.88 -0.07 -6.56
C GLN A 63 11.60 -0.22 -5.74
N GLU A 64 11.48 0.59 -4.70
CA GLU A 64 10.30 0.68 -3.86
C GLU A 64 9.55 1.96 -4.25
N VAL A 65 8.31 1.78 -4.73
CA VAL A 65 7.44 2.91 -5.07
C VAL A 65 6.39 3.04 -3.98
N GLN A 66 6.38 4.19 -3.30
CA GLN A 66 5.40 4.49 -2.28
C GLN A 66 4.04 4.75 -2.91
N LEU A 67 3.01 4.10 -2.38
CA LEU A 67 1.62 4.25 -2.80
C LEU A 67 0.86 5.03 -1.73
N HIS A 68 0.01 5.95 -2.18
CA HIS A 68 -0.82 6.77 -1.31
C HIS A 68 -2.29 6.34 -1.47
N PRO A 69 -2.99 5.99 -0.39
CA PRO A 69 -4.42 5.70 -0.47
C PRO A 69 -5.19 6.98 -0.79
N CYS A 70 -6.10 6.90 -1.76
CA CYS A 70 -7.08 7.97 -2.02
C CYS A 70 -8.16 8.03 -0.94
N TYR A 71 -8.36 6.94 -0.19
CA TYR A 71 -9.25 6.91 0.97
C TYR A 71 -8.75 5.95 2.04
N ALA A 72 -8.90 6.34 3.31
CA ALA A 72 -8.59 5.52 4.47
C ALA A 72 -9.70 5.63 5.52
N TRP A 73 -10.18 4.49 6.00
CA TRP A 73 -11.20 4.41 7.04
C TRP A 73 -10.73 3.50 8.18
N GLY A 74 -11.10 3.89 9.40
CA GLY A 74 -10.72 3.19 10.62
C GLY A 74 -9.31 3.50 11.13
N THR A 75 -8.55 4.39 10.48
CA THR A 75 -7.17 4.75 10.85
C THR A 75 -7.05 5.92 11.82
N ARG A 76 -8.02 6.83 11.89
CA ARG A 76 -8.00 7.96 12.84
C ARG A 76 -8.19 7.45 14.26
N ASP A 77 -7.33 7.94 15.16
CA ASP A 77 -7.31 7.63 16.60
C ASP A 77 -7.48 6.14 16.87
N ALA A 78 -6.75 5.34 16.08
CA ALA A 78 -6.99 3.91 16.02
C ALA A 78 -6.28 3.16 17.13
N VAL A 79 -6.90 3.19 18.30
CA VAL A 79 -6.60 2.32 19.43
C VAL A 79 -7.41 1.03 19.30
N VAL A 80 -6.75 -0.12 19.51
CA VAL A 80 -7.37 -1.45 19.58
C VAL A 80 -7.12 -2.01 20.96
N ALA A 81 -8.19 -2.19 21.75
CA ALA A 81 -8.06 -2.69 23.11
C ALA A 81 -7.65 -4.18 23.12
N PRO A 82 -7.13 -4.70 24.26
CA PRO A 82 -6.83 -6.12 24.43
C PRO A 82 -8.03 -7.01 24.09
N GLY A 83 -7.81 -8.02 23.25
CA GLY A 83 -8.85 -8.96 22.80
C GLY A 83 -9.74 -8.45 21.67
N GLU A 84 -9.62 -7.18 21.27
CA GLU A 84 -10.46 -6.59 20.24
C GLU A 84 -9.88 -6.72 18.82
N ALA A 85 -10.75 -6.46 17.85
CA ALA A 85 -10.41 -6.39 16.45
C ALA A 85 -10.92 -5.09 15.84
N LYS A 86 -10.12 -4.47 14.98
CA LYS A 86 -10.46 -3.28 14.21
C LYS A 86 -10.33 -3.56 12.73
N VAL A 87 -11.34 -3.11 11.97
CA VAL A 87 -11.34 -3.18 10.51
C VAL A 87 -10.76 -1.88 9.98
N LEU A 88 -9.79 -1.99 9.07
CA LEU A 88 -9.23 -0.88 8.33
C LEU A 88 -9.58 -1.08 6.85
N LEU A 89 -10.06 -0.01 6.21
CA LEU A 89 -10.41 -0.03 4.80
C LEU A 89 -9.62 1.05 4.08
N PHE A 90 -8.85 0.64 3.06
CA PHE A 90 -8.08 1.54 2.23
C PHE A 90 -8.52 1.44 0.80
N ALA A 91 -8.65 2.58 0.12
CA ALA A 91 -8.82 2.66 -1.31
C ALA A 91 -7.55 3.24 -1.92
N LEU A 92 -6.96 2.52 -2.87
CA LEU A 92 -5.81 2.98 -3.65
C LEU A 92 -6.22 3.03 -5.11
N GLU A 93 -5.67 3.97 -5.86
CA GLU A 93 -5.78 3.92 -7.31
C GLU A 93 -5.01 2.72 -7.85
N ARG A 94 -5.55 2.12 -8.91
CA ARG A 94 -4.89 1.05 -9.64
C ARG A 94 -3.63 1.64 -10.26
N PHE A 95 -2.49 1.21 -9.77
CA PHE A 95 -1.20 1.57 -10.34
C PHE A 95 -0.96 0.73 -11.61
N PRO A 96 -0.43 1.34 -12.68
CA PRO A 96 0.09 0.57 -13.79
C PRO A 96 1.31 -0.23 -13.30
N LEU A 97 1.34 -1.53 -13.64
CA LEU A 97 2.55 -2.34 -13.53
C LEU A 97 3.42 -2.03 -14.75
N ASP A 98 3.81 -0.76 -14.94
CA ASP A 98 4.53 -0.42 -16.15
C ASP A 98 5.97 -0.92 -16.03
N ARG A 99 6.28 -1.91 -16.86
CA ARG A 99 7.60 -2.49 -17.00
C ARG A 99 8.39 -1.45 -17.79
N GLY A 100 9.31 -0.77 -17.13
CA GLY A 100 10.03 0.35 -17.72
C GLY A 100 10.66 0.00 -19.07
N GLU A 101 10.08 0.52 -20.15
CA GLU A 101 10.76 0.80 -21.41
C GLU A 101 10.16 2.09 -22.01
N SER A 102 11.03 3.13 -22.00
CA SER A 102 11.15 4.31 -22.87
C SER A 102 9.96 5.24 -23.11
N GLU A 103 10.19 6.53 -22.84
CA GLU A 103 10.19 7.54 -23.91
C GLU A 103 11.05 8.75 -23.54
N SER A 104 12.33 8.66 -23.95
CA SER A 104 13.14 9.83 -24.27
C SER A 104 12.54 10.47 -25.52
N SER A 105 11.81 11.57 -25.37
CA SER A 105 11.61 12.51 -26.47
C SER A 105 12.20 13.85 -26.06
N SER A 106 13.41 14.05 -26.57
CA SER A 106 14.07 15.33 -26.72
C SER A 106 13.14 16.33 -27.40
N SER A 107 12.93 17.51 -26.81
CA SER A 107 12.78 18.72 -27.63
C SER A 107 13.70 19.78 -27.06
N SER A 108 14.89 19.83 -27.66
CA SER A 108 15.77 20.98 -27.70
C SER A 108 15.04 22.19 -28.29
N SER A 109 15.12 23.34 -27.62
CA SER A 109 15.16 24.63 -28.31
C SER A 109 16.17 25.54 -27.60
N ALA A 110 17.39 25.55 -28.12
CA ALA A 110 18.31 26.65 -27.96
C ALA A 110 18.19 27.50 -29.22
N THR A 111 17.75 28.74 -29.10
CA THR A 111 18.18 29.80 -30.02
C THR A 111 18.15 31.12 -29.25
N GLY A 112 19.32 31.75 -29.14
CA GLY A 112 19.47 33.06 -28.54
C GLY A 112 19.03 34.20 -29.48
N SER A 113 18.71 35.32 -28.86
CA SER A 113 18.71 36.67 -29.41
C SER A 113 18.87 37.59 -28.19
N GLY A 114 19.88 38.44 -28.03
CA GLY A 114 20.62 39.18 -29.05
C GLY A 114 19.92 40.50 -29.32
N THR A 115 19.96 41.42 -28.34
CA THR A 115 20.19 42.87 -28.46
C THR A 115 20.35 43.45 -27.07
#